data_AF-A0A8B9NBV3-F1
#
_entry.id   AF-A0A8B9NBV3-F1
#
_cell.length_a   1.000
_cell.length_b   1.000
_cell.length_c   1.000
_cell.angle_alpha   90.00
_cell.angle_beta   90.00
_cell.angle_gamma   90.00
#
_symmetry.space_group_name_H-M   'P 1'
#
loop_
_entity.id
_entity.type
_entity.pdbx_description
1 polymer ?
#
loop_
_entity_poly.entity_id
_entity_poly.type
_entity_poly.pdbx_seq_one_letter_code
_entity_poly.pdbx_strand_id
1 'polypeptide(L)'
;LLQFLLYSESRIFFEQSETRIGGSYKKAIYKEYTDGSFTEHKKRLTEEAHLGLLGPVIKAEVGDSIRVTFRNNGSRPFSIQPHGVSYRKSDEGAGMCQNMWAPQTKIQTV
;
A
#
# COMPACT_ATOMS: atom_id res chain seq x y z
N LEU A 1 -34.32 -5.38 21.37
CA LEU A 1 -33.35 -5.44 20.25
C LEU A 1 -33.11 -4.06 19.59
N LEU A 2 -34.14 -3.25 19.33
CA LEU A 2 -33.98 -1.91 18.73
C LEU A 2 -33.26 -0.87 19.62
N GLN A 3 -33.28 -1.03 20.95
CA GLN A 3 -32.60 -0.11 21.89
C GLN A 3 -31.06 -0.19 21.82
N PHE A 4 -30.49 -1.34 21.43
CA PHE A 4 -29.02 -1.56 21.42
C PHE A 4 -28.31 -0.85 20.26
N LEU A 5 -29.00 -0.59 19.15
CA LEU A 5 -28.41 0.08 17.99
C LEU A 5 -28.42 1.60 18.09
N LEU A 6 -29.26 2.17 18.96
CA LEU A 6 -29.36 3.63 19.08
C LEU A 6 -28.23 4.26 19.90
N TYR A 7 -27.60 3.49 20.81
CA TYR A 7 -26.66 3.95 21.85
C TYR A 7 -25.27 3.27 21.78
N SER A 8 -24.85 2.79 20.61
CA SER A 8 -23.49 2.25 20.47
C SER A 8 -22.50 3.36 20.18
N GLU A 9 -21.42 3.48 20.96
CA GLU A 9 -20.30 4.40 20.69
C GLU A 9 -19.72 4.22 19.26
N SER A 10 -19.86 3.04 18.67
CA SER A 10 -19.40 2.77 17.30
C SER A 10 -20.17 3.56 16.23
N ARG A 11 -21.39 4.02 16.51
CA ARG A 11 -22.21 4.79 15.53
C ARG A 11 -21.48 6.03 15.02
N ILE A 12 -20.69 6.66 15.88
CA ILE A 12 -19.92 7.87 15.55
C ILE A 12 -18.92 7.61 14.40
N PHE A 13 -18.50 6.36 14.21
CA PHE A 13 -17.53 5.98 13.17
C PHE A 13 -18.18 5.33 11.94
N PHE A 14 -19.24 4.53 12.14
CA PHE A 14 -19.78 3.67 11.10
C PHE A 14 -21.10 4.12 10.50
N GLU A 15 -21.87 4.98 11.18
CA GLU A 15 -23.16 5.45 10.66
C GLU A 15 -22.96 6.34 9.43
N GLN A 16 -23.63 5.97 8.34
CA GLN A 16 -23.70 6.74 7.10
C GLN A 16 -24.98 7.57 7.09
N SER A 17 -24.87 8.84 6.73
CA SER A 17 -25.99 9.78 6.60
C SER A 17 -25.67 10.84 5.53
N GLU A 18 -26.58 11.78 5.30
CA GLU A 18 -26.35 12.89 4.36
C GLU A 18 -25.09 13.72 4.69
N THR A 19 -24.69 13.76 5.96
CA THR A 19 -23.52 14.52 6.45
C THR A 19 -22.37 13.63 6.91
N ARG A 20 -22.49 12.30 6.78
CA ARG A 20 -21.51 11.33 7.31
C ARG A 20 -21.21 10.25 6.28
N ILE A 21 -19.93 10.13 5.90
CA ILE A 21 -19.46 9.13 4.92
C ILE A 21 -19.69 7.68 5.42
N GLY A 22 -19.67 7.46 6.74
CA GLY A 22 -19.78 6.14 7.35
C GLY A 22 -18.44 5.40 7.45
N GLY A 23 -18.47 4.07 7.52
CA GLY A 23 -17.27 3.25 7.73
C GLY A 23 -16.44 2.92 6.47
N SER A 24 -16.94 3.29 5.28
CA SER A 24 -16.36 2.86 4.00
C SER A 24 -15.70 4.03 3.27
N TYR A 25 -14.40 3.90 3.00
CA TYR A 25 -13.59 4.96 2.40
C TYR A 25 -12.79 4.44 1.21
N LYS A 26 -12.70 5.25 0.15
CA LYS A 26 -11.81 4.99 -0.98
C LYS A 26 -10.36 5.21 -0.55
N LYS A 27 -9.49 4.21 -0.77
CA LYS A 27 -8.07 4.24 -0.41
C LYS A 27 -7.22 3.77 -1.59
N ALA A 28 -6.01 4.32 -1.71
CA ALA A 28 -4.97 3.77 -2.57
C ALA A 28 -4.14 2.77 -1.74
N ILE A 29 -3.93 1.57 -2.27
CA ILE A 29 -3.25 0.47 -1.58
C ILE A 29 -2.23 -0.19 -2.50
N TYR A 30 -1.12 -0.66 -1.94
CA TYR A 30 -0.16 -1.48 -2.67
C TYR A 30 -0.64 -2.93 -2.72
N LYS A 31 -0.53 -3.55 -3.90
CA LYS A 31 -0.85 -4.96 -4.12
C LYS A 31 0.28 -5.64 -4.86
N GLU A 32 0.54 -6.89 -4.49
CA GLU A 32 1.49 -7.73 -5.20
C GLU A 32 0.84 -8.33 -6.45
N TYR A 33 1.63 -8.40 -7.51
CA TYR A 33 1.29 -9.07 -8.76
C TYR A 33 2.28 -10.22 -8.98
N THR A 34 1.85 -11.21 -9.74
CA THR A 34 2.69 -12.39 -10.04
C THR A 34 3.89 -12.03 -10.93
N ASP A 35 3.76 -11.01 -11.78
CA ASP A 35 4.81 -10.54 -12.67
C ASP A 35 4.67 -9.05 -13.07
N GLY A 36 5.57 -8.60 -13.96
CA GLY A 36 5.63 -7.22 -14.47
C GLY A 36 4.55 -6.84 -15.49
N SER A 37 3.62 -7.75 -15.84
CA SER A 37 2.46 -7.41 -16.68
C SER A 37 1.37 -6.67 -15.90
N PHE A 38 1.37 -6.82 -14.57
CA PHE A 38 0.36 -6.28 -13.66
C PHE A 38 -1.08 -6.72 -14.01
N THR A 39 -1.25 -7.97 -14.48
CA THR A 39 -2.56 -8.52 -14.86
C THR A 39 -3.17 -9.39 -13.75
N GLU A 40 -2.37 -10.27 -13.14
CA GLU A 40 -2.83 -11.17 -12.08
C GLU A 40 -2.28 -10.77 -10.71
N HIS A 41 -3.18 -10.57 -9.75
CA HIS A 41 -2.81 -10.38 -8.36
C HIS A 41 -2.30 -11.68 -7.74
N LYS A 42 -1.17 -11.62 -7.04
CA LYS A 42 -0.77 -12.74 -6.19
C LYS A 42 -1.78 -12.90 -5.06
N LYS A 43 -2.33 -14.10 -4.92
CA LYS A 43 -3.29 -14.41 -3.87
C LYS A 43 -2.59 -14.34 -2.51
N ARG A 44 -3.19 -13.60 -1.57
CA ARG A 44 -2.75 -13.62 -0.17
C ARG A 44 -3.00 -14.99 0.43
N LEU A 45 -2.04 -15.46 1.20
CA LEU A 45 -2.16 -16.70 1.96
C LEU A 45 -3.03 -16.46 3.21
N THR A 46 -3.53 -17.54 3.81
CA THR A 46 -4.40 -17.45 5.00
C THR A 46 -3.67 -16.78 6.17
N GLU A 47 -2.38 -17.08 6.33
CA GLU A 47 -1.51 -16.45 7.32
C GLU A 47 -1.30 -14.96 7.08
N GLU A 48 -1.53 -14.44 5.87
CA GLU A 48 -1.38 -13.01 5.53
C GLU A 48 -2.69 -12.22 5.66
N ALA A 49 -3.80 -12.88 6.02
CA ALA A 49 -5.11 -12.24 6.15
C ALA A 49 -5.08 -11.06 7.15
N HIS A 50 -4.26 -11.16 8.19
CA HIS A 50 -4.09 -10.14 9.22
C HIS A 50 -3.52 -8.81 8.69
N LEU A 51 -2.87 -8.79 7.51
CA LEU A 51 -2.28 -7.57 6.94
C LEU A 51 -3.36 -6.54 6.55
N GLY A 52 -4.59 -6.98 6.26
CA GLY A 52 -5.70 -6.08 5.98
C GLY A 52 -5.38 -5.06 4.87
N LEU A 53 -5.28 -3.78 5.25
CA LEU A 53 -5.00 -2.68 4.33
C LEU A 53 -3.52 -2.56 3.92
N LEU A 54 -2.61 -3.15 4.71
CA LEU A 54 -1.16 -3.04 4.47
C LEU A 54 -0.77 -3.67 3.12
N GLY A 55 0.29 -3.16 2.53
CA GLY A 55 0.89 -3.74 1.32
C GLY A 55 1.50 -5.13 1.56
N PRO A 56 2.01 -5.79 0.50
CA PRO A 56 2.73 -7.05 0.64
C PRO A 56 4.03 -6.86 1.43
N VAL A 57 4.49 -7.92 2.09
CA VAL A 57 5.74 -7.91 2.85
C VAL A 57 6.90 -8.15 1.89
N ILE A 58 7.84 -7.20 1.83
CA ILE A 58 9.11 -7.36 1.12
C ILE A 58 10.15 -7.82 2.15
N LYS A 59 10.80 -8.96 1.90
CA LYS A 59 11.81 -9.55 2.76
C LYS A 59 13.10 -9.75 1.97
N ALA A 60 14.23 -9.62 2.66
CA ALA A 60 15.57 -9.87 2.12
C ALA A 60 16.54 -10.12 3.28
N GLU A 61 17.67 -10.74 2.97
CA GLU A 61 18.79 -10.93 3.90
C GLU A 61 19.86 -9.84 3.71
N VAL A 62 20.82 -9.77 4.62
CA VAL A 62 21.97 -8.86 4.52
C VAL A 62 22.81 -9.22 3.30
N GLY A 63 23.12 -8.23 2.45
CA GLY A 63 23.84 -8.41 1.19
C GLY A 63 22.96 -8.62 -0.04
N ASP A 64 21.65 -8.85 0.13
CA ASP A 64 20.71 -8.96 -0.97
C ASP A 64 20.47 -7.64 -1.70
N SER A 65 20.15 -7.76 -3.00
CA SER A 65 19.61 -6.66 -3.80
C SER A 65 18.12 -6.87 -4.05
N ILE A 66 17.31 -5.91 -3.64
CA ILE A 66 15.87 -5.92 -3.84
C ILE A 66 15.52 -5.05 -5.06
N ARG A 67 14.69 -5.58 -5.95
CA ARG A 67 14.15 -4.84 -7.09
C ARG A 67 12.64 -4.80 -7.01
N VAL A 68 12.07 -3.59 -7.01
CA VAL A 68 10.62 -3.39 -7.04
C VAL A 68 10.24 -2.75 -8.37
N THR A 69 9.44 -3.47 -9.16
CA THR A 69 8.79 -2.89 -10.35
C THR A 69 7.44 -2.33 -9.91
N PHE A 70 7.24 -1.02 -10.05
CA PHE A 70 6.07 -0.33 -9.55
C PHE A 70 5.25 0.25 -10.70
N ARG A 71 3.95 -0.03 -10.69
CA ARG A 71 2.97 0.59 -11.59
C ARG A 71 1.91 1.32 -10.77
N ASN A 72 1.79 2.62 -11.00
CA ASN A 72 0.74 3.42 -10.39
C ASN A 72 -0.57 3.30 -11.19
N ASN A 73 -1.57 2.64 -10.61
CA ASN A 73 -2.94 2.57 -11.16
C ASN A 73 -3.91 3.51 -10.41
N GLY A 74 -3.39 4.45 -9.62
CA GLY A 74 -4.16 5.45 -8.89
C GLY A 74 -4.37 6.73 -9.72
N SER A 75 -5.31 7.57 -9.27
CA SER A 75 -5.63 8.85 -9.91
C SER A 75 -4.69 10.00 -9.51
N ARG A 76 -3.67 9.72 -8.70
CA ARG A 76 -2.70 10.69 -8.18
C ARG A 76 -1.31 10.10 -8.30
N PRO A 77 -0.27 10.94 -8.36
CA PRO A 77 1.10 10.47 -8.25
C PRO A 77 1.37 9.78 -6.90
N PHE A 78 1.96 8.59 -6.96
CA PHE A 78 2.41 7.81 -5.81
C PHE A 78 3.81 7.24 -6.10
N SER A 79 4.61 7.03 -5.06
CA SER A 79 5.97 6.48 -5.10
C SER A 79 6.16 5.45 -3.97
N ILE A 80 7.35 4.85 -3.86
CA ILE A 80 7.72 3.96 -2.74
C ILE A 80 9.02 4.48 -2.13
N GLN A 81 8.97 4.91 -0.87
CA GLN A 81 10.16 5.29 -0.10
C GLN A 81 10.54 4.14 0.85
N PRO A 82 11.66 3.46 0.63
CA PRO A 82 12.08 2.37 1.49
C PRO A 82 12.82 2.88 2.73
N HIS A 83 12.77 2.09 3.80
CA HIS A 83 13.47 2.34 5.06
C HIS A 83 14.31 1.10 5.42
N GLY A 84 15.44 1.30 6.10
CA GLY A 84 16.30 0.20 6.56
C GLY A 84 17.13 -0.49 5.47
N VAL A 85 17.30 0.16 4.32
CA VAL A 85 18.07 -0.34 3.17
C VAL A 85 18.88 0.80 2.54
N SER A 86 19.97 0.45 1.88
CA SER A 86 20.77 1.33 1.04
C SER A 86 20.12 1.51 -0.34
N TYR A 87 20.17 2.72 -0.89
CA TYR A 87 19.67 3.02 -2.22
C TYR A 87 20.39 4.23 -2.82
N ARG A 88 20.41 4.31 -4.16
CA ARG A 88 20.96 5.48 -4.85
C ARG A 88 19.94 6.61 -4.83
N LYS A 89 20.38 7.86 -5.03
CA LYS A 89 19.46 9.01 -5.11
C LYS A 89 18.40 8.86 -6.21
N SER A 90 18.70 8.13 -7.28
CA SER A 90 17.75 7.79 -8.36
C SER A 90 16.66 6.80 -7.95
N ASP A 91 16.88 6.06 -6.86
CA ASP A 91 15.99 5.04 -6.33
C ASP A 91 15.26 5.52 -5.05
N GLU A 92 15.37 6.81 -4.73
CA GLU A 92 14.63 7.43 -3.62
C GLU A 92 13.19 7.74 -4.04
N GLY A 93 12.22 7.32 -3.23
CA GLY A 93 10.80 7.62 -3.45
C GLY A 93 10.34 8.95 -2.87
N ALA A 94 11.15 9.58 -2.01
CA ALA A 94 10.90 10.86 -1.36
C ALA A 94 11.83 11.93 -1.95
N GLY A 95 11.37 12.74 -2.90
CA GLY A 95 12.22 13.81 -3.45
C GLY A 95 11.54 14.74 -4.45
N MET A 96 11.66 16.04 -4.21
CA MET A 96 10.86 17.16 -4.77
C MET A 96 10.89 17.39 -6.29
N CYS A 97 11.65 16.65 -7.09
CA CYS A 97 11.74 16.84 -8.53
C CYS A 97 12.30 15.58 -9.18
N GLN A 98 11.47 14.55 -9.39
CA GLN A 98 11.73 13.59 -10.44
C GLN A 98 10.46 13.38 -11.25
N ASN A 99 10.62 13.50 -12.56
CA ASN A 99 9.59 13.25 -13.55
C ASN A 99 8.99 11.88 -13.26
N MET A 100 7.72 11.89 -12.86
CA MET A 100 6.94 10.81 -12.24
C MET A 100 6.70 9.61 -13.17
N TRP A 101 7.76 9.03 -13.75
CA TRP A 101 7.70 8.01 -14.79
C TRP A 101 8.93 7.08 -14.77
N ALA A 102 9.54 6.84 -13.61
CA ALA A 102 10.52 5.76 -13.45
C ALA A 102 9.79 4.49 -12.97
N PRO A 103 9.60 3.45 -13.80
CA PRO A 103 8.77 2.28 -13.49
C PRO A 103 9.39 1.32 -12.48
N GLN A 104 10.60 1.59 -11.98
CA GLN A 104 11.40 0.63 -11.23
C GLN A 104 12.25 1.34 -10.16
N THR A 105 12.28 0.76 -8.97
CA THR A 105 13.13 1.18 -7.85
C THR A 105 14.05 0.02 -7.49
N LYS A 106 15.36 0.26 -7.40
CA LYS A 106 16.36 -0.73 -6.98
C LYS A 106 17.00 -0.31 -5.65
N ILE A 107 16.96 -1.20 -4.67
CA ILE A 107 17.51 -0.98 -3.33
C ILE A 107 18.33 -2.19 -2.90
N GLN A 108 19.19 -2.03 -1.90
CA GLN A 108 20.11 -3.05 -1.40
C GLN A 108 20.08 -3.08 0.12
N THR A 109 20.16 -4.26 0.73
CA THR A 109 20.35 -4.35 2.18
C THR A 109 21.79 -3.93 2.53
N VAL A 110 21.94 -3.29 3.68
CA VAL A 110 23.25 -2.88 4.22
C VAL A 110 24.05 -4.08 4.70
#